data_AF-A0A7C4RJT2-F1
#
_entry.id   AF-A0A7C4RJT2-F1
#
_cell.length_a   1.000
_cell.length_b   1.000
_cell.length_c   1.000
_cell.angle_alpha   90.00
_cell.angle_beta   90.00
_cell.angle_gamma   90.00
#
_symmetry.space_group_name_H-M   'P 1'
#
loop_
_entity.id
_entity.type
_entity.pdbx_description
1 polymer ?
#
loop_
_entity_poly.entity_id
_entity_poly.type
_entity_poly.pdbx_seq_one_letter_code
_entity_poly.pdbx_strand_id
1 'polypeptide(L)'
;MSQRKPTPTEIQFLQEILNSDYKVASIRLREGEYQYELAKAISTFQLELYFPNVKDLIRKLHGEEKVNDVQFVRKTQTILKKMEKGGVIKILPKTTPWDLQRYALLSLKFIDADKNQVVLATVEQVQRARAKIRLIFKQQNTSKYSLSVIKLRVYLLSFIITFSYATIIWNLLQPIINPIIFVIAFTLAIFCSIALGRTLSKA
;
A
#
# COMPACT_ATOMS: atom_id res chain seq x y z
N MET A 1 1.27 18.54 0.79
CA MET A 1 0.34 17.53 1.33
C MET A 1 1.06 16.19 1.39
N SER A 2 1.12 15.55 2.57
CA SER A 2 1.81 14.26 2.73
C SER A 2 1.04 13.18 1.95
N GLN A 3 1.62 12.71 0.84
CA GLN A 3 1.05 11.62 0.05
C GLN A 3 1.19 10.33 0.86
N ARG A 4 0.09 9.89 1.48
CA ARG A 4 0.03 8.59 2.14
C ARG A 4 0.28 7.51 1.09
N LYS A 5 1.25 6.64 1.34
CA LYS A 5 1.44 5.43 0.53
C LYS A 5 0.19 4.54 0.66
N PRO A 6 -0.40 4.09 -0.46
CA PRO A 6 -1.56 3.23 -0.42
C PRO A 6 -1.24 1.91 0.29
N THR A 7 -2.20 1.36 1.04
CA THR A 7 -2.05 0.07 1.71
C THR A 7 -1.97 -1.08 0.68
N PRO A 8 -1.45 -2.27 1.04
CA PRO A 8 -1.43 -3.40 0.12
C PRO A 8 -2.81 -3.77 -0.46
N THR A 9 -3.86 -3.68 0.36
CA THR A 9 -5.25 -3.90 -0.06
C THR A 9 -5.74 -2.83 -1.04
N GLU A 10 -5.38 -1.58 -0.81
CA GLU A 10 -5.66 -0.46 -1.71
C GLU A 10 -4.92 -0.59 -3.05
N ILE A 11 -3.67 -1.08 -3.04
CA ILE A 11 -2.90 -1.35 -4.25
C ILE A 11 -3.51 -2.51 -5.06
N GLN A 12 -3.95 -3.59 -4.39
CA GLN A 12 -4.67 -4.67 -5.05
C GLN A 12 -5.96 -4.16 -5.70
N PHE A 13 -6.72 -3.34 -4.98
CA PHE A 13 -7.93 -2.72 -5.52
C PHE A 13 -7.63 -1.84 -6.75
N LEU A 14 -6.55 -1.04 -6.72
CA LEU A 14 -6.11 -0.29 -7.92
C LEU A 14 -5.74 -1.22 -9.07
N GLN A 15 -5.05 -2.32 -8.79
CA GLN A 15 -4.69 -3.29 -9.82
C GLN A 15 -5.93 -3.92 -10.47
N GLU A 16 -6.96 -4.24 -9.69
CA GLU A 16 -8.25 -4.71 -10.19
C GLU A 16 -8.91 -3.66 -11.09
N ILE A 17 -8.95 -2.40 -10.67
CA ILE A 17 -9.51 -1.29 -11.47
C ILE A 17 -8.75 -1.07 -12.78
N LEU A 18 -7.41 -1.14 -12.75
CA LEU A 18 -6.60 -0.97 -13.96
C LEU A 18 -6.78 -2.14 -14.94
N ASN A 19 -7.21 -3.30 -14.47
CA ASN A 19 -7.45 -4.49 -15.29
C ASN A 19 -8.93 -4.71 -15.62
N SER A 20 -9.84 -3.96 -14.99
CA SER A 20 -11.26 -4.14 -15.21
C SER A 20 -11.66 -3.67 -16.61
N ASP A 21 -12.56 -4.43 -17.21
CA ASP A 21 -13.25 -4.03 -18.43
C ASP A 21 -14.34 -2.98 -18.14
N TYR A 22 -15.19 -2.74 -19.14
CA TYR A 22 -16.31 -1.82 -19.04
C TYR A 22 -17.24 -2.22 -17.90
N LYS A 23 -17.55 -1.25 -17.02
CA LYS A 23 -18.64 -1.38 -16.04
C LYS A 23 -19.86 -0.59 -16.47
N VAL A 24 -21.04 -1.18 -16.28
CA VAL A 24 -22.30 -0.48 -16.53
C VAL A 24 -22.56 0.49 -15.37
N ALA A 25 -22.74 1.76 -15.71
CA ALA A 25 -23.14 2.81 -14.80
C ALA A 25 -24.62 3.15 -15.03
N SER A 26 -25.39 3.29 -13.96
CA SER A 26 -26.79 3.72 -14.06
C SER A 26 -26.96 5.24 -14.15
N ILE A 27 -25.85 5.97 -14.23
CA ILE A 27 -25.83 7.41 -14.44
C ILE A 27 -25.20 7.76 -15.78
N ARG A 28 -25.59 8.90 -16.31
CA ARG A 28 -24.97 9.50 -17.49
C ARG A 28 -23.59 10.04 -17.14
N LEU A 29 -22.63 9.90 -18.05
CA LEU A 29 -21.25 10.37 -17.88
C LEU A 29 -20.78 11.02 -19.18
N ARG A 30 -21.30 12.20 -19.51
CA ARG A 30 -20.92 12.93 -20.72
C ARG A 30 -19.92 14.03 -20.45
N GLU A 31 -19.01 14.24 -21.39
CA GLU A 31 -18.08 15.37 -21.39
C GLU A 31 -18.85 16.70 -21.27
N GLY A 32 -18.35 17.59 -20.40
CA GLY A 32 -19.03 18.84 -20.05
C GLY A 32 -20.01 18.74 -18.88
N GLU A 33 -20.43 17.53 -18.47
CA GLU A 33 -21.22 17.35 -17.25
C GLU A 33 -20.31 17.24 -16.02
N TYR A 34 -20.74 17.83 -14.89
CA TYR A 34 -19.94 17.85 -13.67
C TYR A 34 -19.58 16.45 -13.14
N GLN A 35 -20.44 15.45 -13.40
CA GLN A 35 -20.19 14.05 -13.03
C GLN A 35 -19.02 13.45 -13.79
N TYR A 36 -18.91 13.76 -15.09
CA TYR A 36 -17.78 13.34 -15.91
C TYR A 36 -16.49 13.99 -15.44
N GLU A 37 -16.50 15.30 -15.18
CA GLU A 37 -15.33 16.03 -14.68
C GLU A 37 -14.84 15.47 -13.34
N LEU A 38 -15.77 15.17 -12.42
CA LEU A 38 -15.44 14.48 -11.17
C LEU A 38 -14.83 13.10 -11.41
N ALA A 39 -15.43 12.30 -12.30
CA ALA A 39 -14.90 10.98 -12.62
C ALA A 39 -13.50 11.08 -13.24
N LYS A 40 -13.28 12.03 -14.15
CA LYS A 40 -11.98 12.30 -14.77
C LYS A 40 -10.94 12.74 -13.74
N ALA A 41 -11.30 13.62 -12.82
CA ALA A 41 -10.42 14.04 -11.74
C ALA A 41 -10.02 12.84 -10.85
N ILE A 42 -10.99 12.02 -10.41
CA ILE A 42 -10.72 10.82 -9.61
C ILE A 42 -9.81 9.86 -10.39
N SER A 43 -10.07 9.63 -11.68
CA SER A 43 -9.23 8.75 -12.51
C SER A 43 -7.77 9.20 -12.53
N THR A 44 -7.53 10.51 -12.61
CA THR A 44 -6.19 11.07 -12.65
C THR A 44 -5.45 10.82 -11.34
N PHE A 45 -6.13 10.98 -10.20
CA PHE A 45 -5.55 10.64 -8.90
C PHE A 45 -5.25 9.14 -8.75
N GLN A 46 -6.14 8.27 -9.23
CA GLN A 46 -5.92 6.82 -9.17
C GLN A 46 -4.75 6.36 -10.05
N LEU A 47 -4.53 7.01 -11.20
CA LEU A 47 -3.35 6.77 -12.05
C LEU A 47 -2.03 7.20 -11.36
N GLU A 48 -2.11 8.14 -10.42
CA GLU A 48 -1.03 8.54 -9.53
C GLU A 48 -0.95 7.68 -8.25
N LEU A 49 -1.78 6.63 -8.15
CA LEU A 49 -1.89 5.73 -7.01
C LEU A 49 -2.38 6.41 -5.72
N TYR A 50 -3.22 7.42 -5.86
CA TYR A 50 -3.81 8.19 -4.76
C TYR A 50 -5.34 8.16 -4.79
N PHE A 51 -5.94 8.16 -3.60
CA PHE A 51 -7.40 8.24 -3.44
C PHE A 51 -7.79 9.61 -2.90
N PRO A 52 -8.41 10.47 -3.73
CA PRO A 52 -8.71 11.83 -3.35
C PRO A 52 -9.86 11.91 -2.35
N ASN A 53 -9.82 12.94 -1.51
CA ASN A 53 -11.00 13.39 -0.77
C ASN A 53 -11.75 14.48 -1.54
N VAL A 54 -12.91 14.91 -1.04
CA VAL A 54 -13.73 15.93 -1.71
C VAL A 54 -12.99 17.26 -1.91
N LYS A 55 -12.15 17.68 -0.95
CA LYS A 55 -11.37 18.92 -1.07
C LYS A 55 -10.31 18.81 -2.14
N ASP A 56 -9.68 17.65 -2.31
CA ASP A 56 -8.69 17.44 -3.36
C ASP A 56 -9.32 17.49 -4.76
N LEU A 57 -10.54 16.96 -4.90
CA LEU A 57 -11.31 17.04 -6.15
C LEU A 57 -11.67 18.49 -6.48
N ILE A 58 -12.20 19.23 -5.50
CA ILE A 58 -12.57 20.64 -5.69
C ILE A 58 -11.34 21.48 -6.02
N ARG A 59 -10.22 21.27 -5.31
CA ARG A 59 -8.96 21.97 -5.58
C ARG A 59 -8.49 21.75 -7.01
N LYS A 60 -8.58 20.51 -7.50
CA LYS A 60 -8.13 20.15 -8.86
C LYS A 60 -9.03 20.73 -9.95
N LEU A 61 -10.34 20.76 -9.73
CA LEU A 61 -11.32 21.20 -10.75
C LEU A 61 -11.57 22.71 -10.73
N HIS A 62 -11.51 23.36 -9.56
CA HIS A 62 -11.97 24.74 -9.36
C HIS A 62 -10.97 25.62 -8.60
N GLY A 63 -9.77 25.13 -8.28
CA GLY A 63 -8.75 25.87 -7.53
C GLY A 63 -9.04 25.95 -6.02
N GLU A 64 -8.14 26.61 -5.28
CA GLU A 64 -8.21 26.70 -3.81
C GLU A 64 -9.37 27.56 -3.30
N GLU A 65 -9.86 28.51 -4.10
CA GLU A 65 -10.91 29.45 -3.69
C GLU A 65 -12.22 28.75 -3.26
N LYS A 66 -12.59 27.67 -3.97
CA LYS A 66 -13.84 26.93 -3.74
C LYS A 66 -13.72 25.81 -2.70
N VAL A 67 -12.51 25.52 -2.21
CA VAL A 67 -12.27 24.41 -1.28
C VAL A 67 -12.90 24.66 0.09
N ASN A 68 -12.98 25.93 0.50
CA ASN A 68 -13.53 26.33 1.79
C ASN A 68 -15.01 26.74 1.71
N ASP A 69 -15.59 26.80 0.52
CA ASP A 69 -17.02 27.03 0.33
C ASP A 69 -17.81 25.78 0.77
N VAL A 70 -18.42 25.87 1.95
CA VAL A 70 -19.19 24.77 2.56
C VAL A 70 -20.36 24.34 1.68
N GLN A 71 -21.02 25.28 0.99
CA GLN A 71 -22.14 24.93 0.10
C GLN A 71 -21.63 24.15 -1.12
N PHE A 72 -20.50 24.58 -1.68
CA PHE A 72 -19.89 23.91 -2.83
C PHE A 72 -19.40 22.50 -2.48
N VAL A 73 -18.76 22.34 -1.32
CA VAL A 73 -18.35 21.04 -0.78
C VAL A 73 -19.55 20.11 -0.62
N ARG A 74 -20.64 20.58 0.01
CA ARG A 74 -21.87 19.78 0.20
C ARG A 74 -22.50 19.36 -1.14
N LYS A 75 -22.60 20.28 -2.10
CA LYS A 75 -23.12 19.96 -3.45
C LYS A 75 -22.28 18.88 -4.12
N THR A 76 -20.96 18.99 -4.05
CA THR A 76 -20.03 18.01 -4.62
C THR A 76 -20.19 16.64 -3.92
N GLN A 77 -20.28 16.60 -2.60
CA GLN A 77 -20.52 15.35 -1.86
C GLN A 77 -21.86 14.69 -2.23
N THR A 78 -22.92 15.46 -2.41
CA THR A 78 -24.22 14.94 -2.86
C THR A 78 -24.11 14.29 -4.24
N ILE A 79 -23.37 14.92 -5.16
CA ILE A 79 -23.16 14.37 -6.50
C ILE A 79 -22.30 13.10 -6.44
N LEU A 80 -21.22 13.08 -5.65
CA LEU A 80 -20.43 11.88 -5.42
C LEU A 80 -21.27 10.73 -4.84
N LYS A 81 -22.18 11.02 -3.90
CA LYS A 81 -23.12 10.02 -3.36
C LYS A 81 -24.08 9.49 -4.43
N LYS A 82 -24.51 10.33 -5.38
CA LYS A 82 -25.29 9.88 -6.54
C LYS A 82 -24.46 9.00 -7.47
N MET A 83 -23.19 9.35 -7.72
CA MET A 83 -22.27 8.54 -8.54
C MET A 83 -21.96 7.19 -7.89
N GLU A 84 -21.92 7.12 -6.56
CA GLU A 84 -21.75 5.86 -5.83
C GLU A 84 -22.96 4.94 -6.04
N LYS A 85 -24.17 5.45 -5.79
CA LYS A 85 -25.42 4.74 -6.10
C LYS A 85 -25.52 4.36 -7.58
N GLY A 86 -24.91 5.17 -8.44
CA GLY A 86 -24.80 4.99 -9.88
C GLY A 86 -23.85 3.88 -10.34
N GLY A 87 -23.09 3.27 -9.42
CA GLY A 87 -22.10 2.23 -9.74
C GLY A 87 -20.82 2.77 -10.40
N VAL A 88 -20.55 4.07 -10.30
CA VAL A 88 -19.36 4.70 -10.91
C VAL A 88 -18.20 4.77 -9.92
N ILE A 89 -18.49 5.22 -8.70
CA ILE A 89 -17.48 5.37 -7.65
C ILE A 89 -17.75 4.44 -6.47
N LYS A 90 -16.69 4.13 -5.74
CA LYS A 90 -16.73 3.49 -4.43
C LYS A 90 -16.25 4.50 -3.40
N ILE A 91 -17.03 4.66 -2.33
CA ILE A 91 -16.61 5.43 -1.18
C ILE A 91 -15.74 4.54 -0.29
N LEU A 92 -14.53 4.99 -0.01
CA LEU A 92 -13.55 4.26 0.78
C LEU A 92 -13.61 4.69 2.26
N PRO A 93 -13.24 3.79 3.19
CA PRO A 93 -13.14 4.14 4.59
C PRO A 93 -12.10 5.24 4.80
N LYS A 94 -12.37 6.07 5.80
CA LYS A 94 -11.46 7.13 6.24
C LYS A 94 -10.21 6.50 6.84
N THR A 95 -9.09 7.21 6.77
CA THR A 95 -7.87 6.78 7.45
C THR A 95 -7.99 7.00 8.95
N THR A 96 -8.41 8.20 9.34
CA THR A 96 -8.68 8.58 10.71
C THR A 96 -10.13 9.06 10.85
N PRO A 97 -10.72 9.04 12.07
CA PRO A 97 -12.11 9.45 12.28
C PRO A 97 -12.43 10.88 11.78
N TRP A 98 -11.47 11.80 11.95
CA TRP A 98 -11.57 13.21 11.57
C TRP A 98 -11.23 13.49 10.11
N ASP A 99 -10.72 12.51 9.36
CA ASP A 99 -10.45 12.69 7.93
C ASP A 99 -11.74 12.81 7.11
N LEU A 100 -11.59 13.42 5.94
CA LEU A 100 -12.62 13.41 4.91
C LEU A 100 -12.70 12.04 4.25
N GLN A 101 -13.89 11.73 3.74
CA GLN A 101 -14.12 10.49 3.01
C GLN A 101 -13.33 10.49 1.70
N ARG A 102 -12.85 9.31 1.31
CA ARG A 102 -12.02 9.11 0.12
C ARG A 102 -12.84 8.44 -0.97
N TYR A 103 -12.53 8.75 -2.22
CA TYR A 103 -13.29 8.29 -3.37
C TYR A 103 -12.39 7.55 -4.35
N ALA A 104 -12.93 6.54 -4.99
CA ALA A 104 -12.25 5.75 -6.01
C ALA A 104 -13.23 5.43 -7.13
N LEU A 105 -12.79 5.39 -8.38
CA LEU A 105 -13.62 4.79 -9.43
C LEU A 105 -13.63 3.27 -9.31
N LEU A 106 -14.74 2.68 -9.74
CA LEU A 106 -14.92 1.23 -9.82
C LEU A 106 -14.33 0.59 -11.09
N SER A 107 -14.09 1.40 -12.12
CA SER A 107 -13.40 1.07 -13.39
C SER A 107 -12.86 2.36 -14.01
N LEU A 108 -11.96 2.27 -14.98
CA LEU A 108 -11.56 3.41 -15.83
C LEU A 108 -12.37 3.48 -17.13
N LYS A 109 -13.21 2.48 -17.38
CA LYS A 109 -14.05 2.34 -18.56
C LYS A 109 -15.48 2.06 -18.13
N PHE A 110 -16.43 2.85 -18.62
CA PHE A 110 -17.84 2.71 -18.27
C PHE A 110 -18.72 2.62 -19.52
N ILE A 111 -19.86 1.98 -19.37
CA ILE A 111 -21.00 2.11 -20.26
C ILE A 111 -22.02 2.94 -19.48
N ASP A 112 -22.31 4.14 -19.95
CA ASP A 112 -23.25 5.05 -19.26
C ASP A 112 -24.70 4.59 -19.38
N ALA A 113 -25.62 5.30 -18.72
CA ALA A 113 -27.05 5.00 -18.77
C ALA A 113 -27.65 5.04 -20.19
N ASP A 114 -27.04 5.81 -21.10
CA ASP A 114 -27.45 5.96 -22.49
C ASP A 114 -26.75 4.93 -23.41
N LYS A 115 -26.01 3.96 -22.84
CA LYS A 115 -25.19 2.94 -23.51
C LYS A 115 -23.96 3.47 -24.27
N ASN A 116 -23.53 4.70 -23.99
CA ASN A 116 -22.29 5.24 -24.53
C ASN A 116 -21.09 4.68 -23.79
N GLN A 117 -20.02 4.39 -24.54
CA GLN A 117 -18.74 3.98 -23.97
C GLN A 117 -17.96 5.22 -23.52
N VAL A 118 -17.58 5.24 -22.25
CA VAL A 118 -16.86 6.35 -21.63
C VAL A 118 -15.51 5.83 -21.14
N VAL A 119 -14.43 6.38 -21.70
CA VAL A 119 -13.05 5.99 -21.37
C VAL A 119 -12.38 7.15 -20.64
N LEU A 120 -12.16 6.99 -19.33
CA LEU A 120 -11.62 8.05 -18.48
C LEU A 120 -10.09 8.15 -18.54
N ALA A 121 -9.40 7.08 -18.93
CA ALA A 121 -7.94 7.03 -18.99
C ALA A 121 -7.44 6.43 -20.30
N THR A 122 -6.35 6.98 -20.83
CA THR A 122 -5.69 6.44 -22.01
C THR A 122 -4.94 5.14 -21.68
N VAL A 123 -4.74 4.29 -22.70
CA VAL A 123 -4.01 3.02 -22.55
C VAL A 123 -2.60 3.25 -22.00
N GLU A 124 -1.92 4.31 -22.45
CA GLU A 124 -0.59 4.66 -21.96
C GLU A 124 -0.58 5.03 -20.48
N GLN A 125 -1.52 5.86 -20.03
CA GLN A 125 -1.63 6.24 -18.62
C GLN A 125 -1.87 5.01 -17.73
N VAL A 126 -2.74 4.09 -18.18
CA VAL A 126 -3.00 2.83 -17.49
C VAL A 126 -1.74 1.97 -17.41
N GLN A 127 -0.98 1.85 -18.51
CA GLN A 127 0.28 1.09 -18.52
C GLN A 127 1.33 1.70 -17.57
N ARG A 128 1.46 3.03 -17.54
CA ARG A 128 2.36 3.73 -16.61
C ARG A 128 1.97 3.46 -15.15
N ALA A 129 0.67 3.54 -14.82
CA ALA A 129 0.17 3.23 -13.48
C ALA A 129 0.43 1.76 -13.11
N ARG A 130 0.19 0.82 -14.03
CA ARG A 130 0.50 -0.61 -13.83
C ARG A 130 1.99 -0.85 -13.55
N ALA A 131 2.88 -0.17 -14.29
CA ALA A 131 4.32 -0.28 -14.08
C ALA A 131 4.71 0.19 -12.66
N LYS A 132 4.15 1.32 -12.19
CA LYS A 132 4.35 1.80 -10.82
C LYS A 132 3.89 0.78 -9.77
N ILE A 133 2.70 0.18 -9.94
CA ILE A 133 2.20 -0.85 -9.04
C ILE A 133 3.12 -2.07 -8.99
N ARG A 134 3.60 -2.55 -10.14
CA ARG A 134 4.55 -3.68 -10.22
C ARG A 134 5.86 -3.39 -9.47
N LEU A 135 6.38 -2.17 -9.58
CA LEU A 135 7.57 -1.76 -8.83
C LEU A 135 7.33 -1.81 -7.31
N ILE A 136 6.19 -1.34 -6.84
CA ILE A 136 5.83 -1.39 -5.42
C ILE A 136 5.74 -2.83 -4.92
N PHE A 137 5.14 -3.74 -5.69
CA PHE A 137 5.11 -5.17 -5.33
C PHE A 137 6.51 -5.79 -5.30
N LYS A 138 7.37 -5.49 -6.28
CA LYS A 138 8.75 -5.99 -6.29
C LYS A 138 9.52 -5.50 -5.05
N GLN A 139 9.32 -4.25 -4.65
CA GLN A 139 9.95 -3.69 -3.46
C GLN A 139 9.42 -4.32 -2.15
N GLN A 140 8.11 -4.57 -2.04
CA GLN A 140 7.55 -5.26 -0.86
C GLN A 140 8.00 -6.72 -0.76
N ASN A 141 8.10 -7.43 -1.89
CA ASN A 141 8.53 -8.82 -1.89
C ASN A 141 10.02 -8.95 -1.54
N THR A 142 10.85 -8.03 -2.02
CA THR A 142 12.28 -7.98 -1.64
C THR A 142 12.46 -7.64 -0.16
N SER A 143 11.67 -6.71 0.41
CA SER A 143 11.74 -6.39 1.85
C SER A 143 11.24 -7.53 2.75
N LYS A 144 10.20 -8.27 2.32
CA LYS A 144 9.72 -9.45 3.06
C LYS A 144 10.75 -10.58 3.05
N TYR A 145 11.37 -10.83 1.88
CA TYR A 145 12.43 -11.82 1.75
C TYR A 145 13.65 -11.48 2.62
N SER A 146 14.08 -10.22 2.63
CA SER A 146 15.18 -9.80 3.51
C SER A 146 14.82 -9.94 4.99
N LEU A 147 13.59 -9.61 5.39
CA LEU A 147 13.14 -9.76 6.78
C LEU A 147 13.09 -11.23 7.22
N SER A 148 12.60 -12.13 6.36
CA SER A 148 12.57 -13.57 6.67
C SER A 148 13.96 -14.18 6.77
N VAL A 149 14.89 -13.76 5.90
CA VAL A 149 16.29 -14.19 5.95
C VAL A 149 16.97 -13.68 7.24
N ILE A 150 16.70 -12.43 7.65
CA ILE A 150 17.21 -11.88 8.90
C ILE A 150 16.67 -12.66 10.11
N LYS A 151 15.36 -12.97 10.15
CA LYS A 151 14.75 -13.78 11.22
C LYS A 151 15.35 -15.18 11.33
N LEU A 152 15.54 -15.85 10.19
CA LEU A 152 16.18 -17.18 10.17
C LEU A 152 17.61 -17.13 10.69
N ARG A 153 18.38 -16.10 10.29
CA ARG A 153 19.76 -15.90 10.76
C ARG A 153 19.82 -15.62 12.26
N VAL A 154 18.89 -14.83 12.79
CA VAL A 154 18.75 -14.58 14.24
C VAL A 154 18.44 -15.88 14.97
N TYR A 155 17.48 -16.68 14.51
CA TYR A 155 17.12 -17.95 15.13
C TYR A 155 18.30 -18.93 15.17
N LEU A 156 19.01 -19.07 14.04
CA LEU A 156 20.15 -19.97 13.90
C LEU A 156 21.33 -19.53 14.80
N LEU A 157 21.62 -18.23 14.86
CA LEU A 157 22.65 -17.68 15.76
C LEU A 157 22.28 -17.90 17.24
N SER A 158 21.04 -17.65 17.64
CA SER A 158 20.57 -17.93 19.00
C SER A 158 20.69 -19.41 19.35
N PHE A 159 20.36 -20.32 18.43
CA PHE A 159 20.50 -21.76 18.63
C PHE A 159 21.96 -22.16 18.86
N ILE A 160 22.89 -21.66 18.04
CA ILE A 160 24.34 -21.93 18.19
C ILE A 160 24.84 -21.42 19.55
N ILE A 161 24.40 -20.23 19.98
CA ILE A 161 24.77 -19.67 21.28
C ILE A 161 24.29 -20.60 22.41
N THR A 162 23.01 -21.00 22.40
CA THR A 162 22.46 -21.89 23.42
C THR A 162 23.22 -23.22 23.50
N PHE A 163 23.52 -23.83 22.35
CA PHE A 163 24.26 -25.10 22.30
C PHE A 163 25.71 -24.94 22.79
N SER A 164 26.36 -23.84 22.42
CA SER A 164 27.72 -23.51 22.86
C SER A 164 27.77 -23.31 24.38
N TYR A 165 26.82 -22.58 24.95
CA TYR A 165 26.70 -22.40 26.41
C TYR A 165 26.40 -23.71 27.14
N ALA A 166 25.50 -24.54 26.60
CA ALA A 166 25.23 -25.87 27.17
C ALA A 166 26.50 -26.75 27.19
N THR A 167 27.29 -26.69 26.12
CA THR A 167 28.57 -27.43 26.00
C THR A 167 29.59 -26.91 27.01
N ILE A 168 29.68 -25.59 27.23
CA ILE A 168 30.56 -24.99 28.24
C ILE A 168 30.18 -25.46 29.65
N ILE A 169 28.90 -25.37 30.00
CA ILE A 169 28.39 -25.79 31.31
C ILE A 169 28.63 -27.29 31.52
N TRP A 170 28.35 -28.10 30.50
CA TRP A 170 28.59 -29.55 30.54
C TRP A 170 30.06 -29.89 30.78
N ASN A 171 30.99 -29.21 30.10
CA ASN A 171 32.43 -29.43 30.27
C ASN A 171 32.93 -29.00 31.65
N LEU A 172 32.36 -27.93 32.23
CA LEU A 172 32.66 -27.50 33.60
C LEU A 172 32.14 -28.46 34.68
N LEU A 173 31.10 -29.23 34.38
CA LEU A 173 30.54 -30.24 35.29
C LEU A 173 31.37 -31.53 35.31
N GLN A 174 32.30 -31.73 34.37
CA GLN A 174 33.14 -32.93 34.35
C GLN A 174 34.27 -32.83 35.39
N PRO A 175 34.64 -33.96 36.04
CA PRO A 175 35.71 -33.99 37.03
C PRO A 175 37.09 -33.68 36.44
N ILE A 176 37.25 -33.83 35.11
CA ILE A 176 38.43 -33.42 34.36
C ILE A 176 37.94 -32.54 33.21
N ILE A 177 38.27 -31.24 33.27
CA ILE A 177 37.87 -30.29 32.24
C ILE A 177 38.70 -30.56 30.98
N ASN A 178 38.03 -30.66 29.82
CA ASN A 178 38.73 -30.71 28.54
C ASN A 178 38.95 -29.27 28.02
N PRO A 179 40.17 -28.71 28.09
CA PRO A 179 40.42 -27.31 27.76
C PRO A 179 40.20 -27.02 26.27
N ILE A 180 40.42 -28.00 25.38
CA ILE A 180 40.24 -27.83 23.94
C ILE A 180 38.77 -27.60 23.62
N ILE A 181 37.88 -28.45 24.16
CA ILE A 181 36.43 -28.33 23.96
C ILE A 181 35.90 -27.02 24.56
N PHE A 182 36.42 -26.62 25.72
CA PHE A 182 36.04 -25.38 26.39
C PHE A 182 36.37 -24.14 25.55
N VAL A 183 37.61 -24.02 25.07
CA VAL A 183 38.07 -22.86 24.29
C VAL A 183 37.32 -22.74 22.98
N ILE A 184 37.07 -23.86 22.28
CA ILE A 184 36.30 -23.88 21.04
C ILE A 184 34.86 -23.41 21.27
N ALA A 185 34.17 -23.97 22.27
CA ALA A 185 32.79 -23.60 22.56
C ALA A 185 32.67 -22.12 23.01
N PHE A 186 33.62 -21.64 23.81
CA PHE A 186 33.64 -20.26 24.30
C PHE A 186 33.88 -19.23 23.19
N THR A 187 34.88 -19.48 22.32
CA THR A 187 35.16 -18.59 21.18
C THR A 187 33.99 -18.54 20.19
N LEU A 188 33.35 -19.69 19.94
CA LEU A 188 32.16 -19.77 19.10
C LEU A 188 30.99 -18.97 19.69
N ALA A 189 30.74 -19.09 21.00
CA ALA A 189 29.68 -18.34 21.69
C ALA A 189 29.89 -16.82 21.59
N ILE A 190 31.12 -16.33 21.78
CA ILE A 190 31.46 -14.90 21.66
C ILE A 190 31.22 -14.40 20.24
N PHE A 191 31.75 -15.12 19.25
CA PHE A 191 31.63 -14.71 17.85
C PHE A 191 30.15 -14.68 17.40
N CYS A 192 29.38 -15.71 17.75
CA CYS A 192 27.95 -15.76 17.46
C CYS A 192 27.15 -14.67 18.19
N SER A 193 27.52 -14.31 19.42
CA SER A 193 26.88 -13.22 20.17
C SER A 193 27.13 -11.85 19.53
N ILE A 194 28.35 -11.58 19.07
CA ILE A 194 28.70 -10.35 18.34
C ILE A 194 27.95 -10.31 17.00
N ALA A 195 27.94 -11.42 16.26
CA ALA A 195 27.22 -11.52 15.00
C ALA A 195 25.71 -11.31 15.19
N LEU A 196 25.13 -11.87 16.25
CA LEU A 196 23.72 -11.70 16.61
C LEU A 196 23.39 -10.24 16.90
N GLY A 197 24.19 -9.58 17.74
CA GLY A 197 24.04 -8.16 18.05
C GLY A 197 24.10 -7.27 16.80
N ARG A 198 25.03 -7.54 15.88
CA ARG A 198 25.11 -6.82 14.60
C ARG A 198 23.92 -7.07 13.69
N THR A 199 23.36 -8.28 13.69
CA THR A 199 22.16 -8.59 12.89
C THR A 199 20.90 -7.94 13.47
N LEU A 200 20.75 -7.89 14.79
CA LEU A 200 19.64 -7.22 15.47
C LEU A 200 19.69 -5.71 15.29
N SER A 201 20.88 -5.11 15.29
CA SER A 201 21.05 -3.67 15.02
C SER A 201 20.64 -3.25 13.59
N LYS A 202 20.53 -4.20 12.65
CA LYS A 202 20.16 -3.96 11.25
C LYS A 202 18.73 -4.41 10.92
N ALA A 203 18.06 -5.07 11.86
CA ALA A 203 16.68 -5.53 11.74
C ALA A 203 15.71 -4.40 12.14
#